data_AF-A0A165XFA2-F1
#
_entry.id   AF-A0A165XFA2-F1
#
_cell.length_a   1.000
_cell.length_b   1.000
_cell.length_c   1.000
_cell.angle_alpha   90.00
_cell.angle_beta   90.00
_cell.angle_gamma   90.00
#
_symmetry.space_group_name_H-M   'P 1'
#
loop_
_entity.id
_entity.type
_entity.pdbx_description
1 polymer ?
#
loop_
_entity_poly.entity_id
_entity_poly.type
_entity_poly.pdbx_seq_one_letter_code
_entity_poly.pdbx_strand_id
1 'polypeptide(L)'
;GSYIISLDLFHDMHCLNLVRRALCLERYGPYTFNDPTVVYLPFDHPGHCITVIWKNILCDANITANVFRWDEDAQESFPHLDAVHTCRSRDSIT
;
A
#
# COMPACT_ATOMS: atom_id res chain seq x y z
N GLY A 1 -26.52 1.72 -7.92
CA GLY A 1 -25.09 1.97 -8.13
C GLY A 1 -24.33 1.17 -7.12
N SER A 2 -23.29 0.46 -7.56
CA SER A 2 -22.39 -0.29 -6.68
C SER A 2 -21.10 0.52 -6.58
N TYR A 3 -20.61 0.75 -5.36
CA TYR A 3 -19.32 1.38 -5.11
C TYR A 3 -18.35 0.33 -4.59
N ILE A 4 -17.17 0.28 -5.17
CA ILE A 4 -16.07 -0.53 -4.65
C ILE A 4 -15.23 0.40 -3.77
N ILE A 5 -15.03 0.00 -2.52
CA ILE A 5 -14.19 0.71 -1.57
C ILE A 5 -13.15 -0.25 -1.00
N SER A 6 -11.94 0.27 -0.79
CA SER A 6 -10.90 -0.38 0.01
C SER A 6 -10.50 0.55 1.15
N LEU A 7 -9.93 0.02 2.25
CA LEU A 7 -9.33 0.88 3.26
C LEU A 7 -7.88 1.21 2.88
N ASP A 8 -7.47 2.45 3.10
CA ASP A 8 -6.09 2.89 2.85
C ASP A 8 -5.06 2.02 3.57
N LEU A 9 -5.34 1.58 4.80
CA LEU A 9 -4.48 0.63 5.51
C LEU A 9 -4.10 -0.59 4.64
N PHE A 10 -5.04 -1.17 3.90
CA PHE A 10 -4.77 -2.31 3.05
C PHE A 10 -4.04 -1.91 1.76
N HIS A 11 -4.34 -0.72 1.23
CA HIS A 11 -3.66 -0.18 0.05
C HIS A 11 -2.18 0.16 0.35
N ASP A 12 -1.89 0.83 1.47
CA ASP A 12 -0.54 1.15 1.94
C ASP A 12 0.30 -0.13 2.13
N MET A 13 -0.30 -1.14 2.74
CA MET A 13 0.30 -2.46 2.92
C MET A 13 0.57 -3.16 1.59
N HIS A 14 -0.37 -3.09 0.65
CA HIS A 14 -0.19 -3.62 -0.70
C HIS A 14 0.98 -2.94 -1.41
N CYS A 15 1.01 -1.61 -1.44
CA CYS A 15 2.08 -0.81 -2.04
C CYS A 15 3.44 -1.11 -1.41
N LEU A 16 3.53 -1.18 -0.08
CA LEU A 16 4.78 -1.51 0.61
C LEU A 16 5.29 -2.91 0.22
N ASN A 17 4.39 -3.89 0.04
CA ASN A 17 4.77 -5.22 -0.43
C ASN A 17 5.24 -5.21 -1.89
N LEU A 18 4.70 -4.36 -2.76
CA LEU A 18 5.22 -4.16 -4.12
C LEU A 18 6.67 -3.69 -4.09
N VAL A 19 6.96 -2.65 -3.31
CA VAL A 19 8.31 -2.10 -3.13
C VAL A 19 9.24 -3.17 -2.58
N ARG A 20 8.80 -3.90 -1.55
CA ARG A 20 9.54 -5.01 -0.94
C ARG A 20 9.96 -6.07 -1.97
N ARG A 21 9.06 -6.43 -2.89
CA ARG A 21 9.34 -7.39 -3.98
C ARG A 21 10.28 -6.82 -5.03
N ALA A 22 10.08 -5.56 -5.42
CA ALA A 22 10.93 -4.87 -6.40
C ALA A 22 12.39 -4.73 -5.94
N LEU A 23 12.64 -4.65 -4.63
CA LEU A 23 13.99 -4.61 -4.05
C LEU A 23 14.68 -5.99 -3.98
N CYS A 24 13.98 -7.09 -4.28
CA CYS A 24 14.49 -8.45 -4.18
C CYS A 24 14.16 -9.28 -5.43
N LEU A 25 14.47 -8.73 -6.61
CA LEU A 25 14.21 -9.38 -7.91
C LEU A 25 14.85 -10.77 -8.03
N GLU A 26 16.04 -10.97 -7.46
CA GLU A 26 16.72 -12.27 -7.46
C GLU A 26 15.91 -13.36 -6.74
N ARG A 27 15.08 -12.97 -5.77
CA ARG A 27 14.27 -13.89 -4.96
C ARG A 27 12.84 -14.04 -5.47
N TYR A 28 12.25 -12.96 -5.96
CA TYR A 28 10.83 -12.91 -6.35
C TYR A 28 10.62 -12.96 -7.88
N GLY A 29 11.69 -12.87 -8.67
CA GLY A 29 11.58 -12.67 -10.11
C GLY A 29 10.89 -11.35 -10.48
N PRO A 30 10.49 -11.18 -11.75
CA PRO A 30 9.64 -10.06 -12.16
C PRO A 30 8.30 -10.11 -11.43
N TYR A 31 7.82 -8.96 -10.94
CA TYR A 31 6.52 -8.87 -10.29
C TYR A 31 5.38 -9.33 -11.22
N THR A 32 4.52 -10.21 -10.71
CA THR A 32 3.23 -10.54 -11.30
C THR A 32 2.10 -10.34 -10.29
N PHE A 33 0.92 -9.94 -10.77
CA PHE A 33 -0.26 -9.61 -9.96
C PHE A 33 -0.80 -10.79 -9.12
N ASN A 34 -0.49 -12.04 -9.51
CA ASN A 34 -1.03 -13.26 -8.89
C ASN A 34 -0.06 -13.99 -7.94
N ASP A 35 1.06 -13.37 -7.58
CA ASP A 35 2.10 -14.07 -6.80
C ASP A 35 1.75 -14.12 -5.29
N PRO A 36 1.52 -15.32 -4.72
CA PRO A 36 1.34 -15.48 -3.30
C PRO A 36 2.72 -15.70 -2.69
N THR A 37 3.22 -14.79 -1.85
CA THR A 37 4.03 -15.16 -0.65
C THR A 37 4.59 -13.99 0.15
N VAL A 38 4.61 -14.21 1.46
CA VAL A 38 5.44 -13.53 2.45
C VAL A 38 6.64 -14.43 2.72
N VAL A 39 7.86 -13.96 2.42
CA VAL A 39 9.09 -14.53 3.01
C VAL A 39 10.06 -13.40 3.34
N TYR A 40 10.67 -13.49 4.51
CA TYR A 40 11.56 -12.53 5.17
C TYR A 40 12.72 -12.05 4.28
N LEU A 41 12.81 -10.75 3.96
CA LEU A 41 14.04 -10.16 3.38
C LEU A 41 15.23 -10.48 4.31
N PRO A 42 16.42 -10.80 3.78
CA PRO A 42 17.63 -10.81 4.61
C PRO A 42 17.69 -9.51 5.43
N PHE A 43 18.17 -9.55 6.67
CA PHE A 43 18.27 -8.37 7.52
C PHE A 43 19.40 -7.45 7.00
N ASP A 44 19.11 -6.74 5.90
CA ASP A 44 19.92 -5.68 5.30
C ASP A 44 19.22 -4.32 5.52
N HIS A 45 19.86 -3.23 5.09
CA HIS A 45 19.30 -1.89 5.24
C HIS A 45 17.88 -1.77 4.65
N PRO A 46 17.58 -2.25 3.42
CA PRO A 46 16.22 -2.18 2.88
C PRO A 46 15.22 -3.04 3.67
N GLY A 47 15.57 -4.24 4.13
CA GLY A 47 14.70 -5.07 4.96
C GLY A 47 14.33 -4.40 6.29
N HIS A 48 15.30 -3.75 6.93
CA HIS A 48 15.07 -2.92 8.12
C HIS A 48 14.15 -1.72 7.82
N CYS A 49 14.41 -0.96 6.75
CA CYS A 49 13.59 0.19 6.37
C CYS A 49 12.14 -0.20 6.08
N ILE A 50 11.92 -1.28 5.32
CA ILE A 50 10.58 -1.82 5.06
C ILE A 50 9.87 -2.17 6.38
N THR A 51 10.58 -2.76 7.33
CA THR A 51 10.01 -3.10 8.64
C THR A 51 9.63 -1.85 9.44
N VAL A 52 10.42 -0.77 9.41
CA VAL A 52 10.10 0.50 10.08
C VAL A 52 8.86 1.13 9.45
N ILE A 53 8.78 1.17 8.12
CA ILE A 53 7.61 1.73 7.41
C ILE A 53 6.36 0.91 7.71
N TRP A 54 6.46 -0.43 7.67
CA TRP A 54 5.37 -1.34 8.02
C TRP A 54 4.82 -1.07 9.43
N LYS A 55 5.71 -0.89 10.42
CA LYS A 55 5.29 -0.53 11.79
C LYS A 55 4.55 0.81 11.82
N ASN A 56 5.03 1.81 11.11
CA ASN A 56 4.38 3.12 11.06
C ASN A 56 2.99 3.05 10.42
N ILE A 57 2.81 2.29 9.33
CA ILE A 57 1.51 2.05 8.70
C ILE A 57 0.54 1.42 9.71
N LEU A 58 0.97 0.39 10.44
CA LEU A 58 0.13 -0.27 11.44
C LEU A 58 -0.18 0.62 12.65
N CYS A 59 0.74 1.50 13.04
CA CYS A 59 0.53 2.43 14.15
C CYS A 59 -0.41 3.57 13.78
N ASP A 60 -0.37 4.05 12.53
CA ASP A 60 -1.31 5.06 12.07
C ASP A 60 -2.70 4.48 11.77
N ALA A 61 -2.73 3.27 11.20
CA ALA A 61 -3.95 2.50 10.91
C ALA A 61 -5.02 3.34 10.18
N ASN A 62 -4.62 4.03 9.11
CA ASN A 62 -5.51 4.90 8.32
C ASN A 62 -6.73 4.12 7.76
N ILE A 63 -7.92 4.43 8.28
CA ILE A 63 -9.21 3.84 7.87
C ILE A 63 -9.95 4.67 6.81
N THR A 64 -9.31 5.65 6.20
CA THR A 64 -9.90 6.43 5.10
C THR A 64 -10.27 5.49 3.94
N ALA A 65 -11.45 5.72 3.36
CA ALA A 65 -11.96 4.91 2.27
C ALA A 65 -11.31 5.33 0.95
N ASN A 66 -10.59 4.41 0.34
CA ASN A 66 -10.14 4.52 -1.04
C ASN A 66 -11.29 4.12 -1.97
N VAL A 67 -11.81 5.09 -2.71
CA VAL A 67 -12.98 4.93 -3.57
C VAL A 67 -12.53 4.57 -4.97
N PHE A 68 -13.15 3.56 -5.56
CA PHE A 68 -12.90 3.21 -6.96
C PHE A 68 -13.99 3.81 -7.85
N ARG A 69 -13.56 4.37 -8.98
CA ARG A 69 -14.44 4.89 -10.02
C ARG A 69 -14.41 3.96 -11.23
N TRP A 70 -15.57 3.69 -11.80
CA TRP A 70 -15.70 3.00 -13.08
C TRP A 70 -15.17 3.89 -14.22
N ASP A 71 -14.24 3.36 -15.01
CA ASP A 71 -13.77 3.96 -16.25
C ASP A 71 -14.43 3.26 -17.44
N GLU A 72 -15.18 4.02 -18.24
CA GLU A 72 -15.94 3.46 -19.37
C GLU A 72 -15.04 3.08 -20.56
N ASP A 73 -13.88 3.72 -20.73
CA ASP A 73 -13.01 3.44 -21.87
C ASP A 73 -12.21 2.14 -21.62
N ALA A 74 -11.73 1.95 -20.40
CA ALA A 74 -11.01 0.76 -19.97
C ALA A 74 -11.92 -0.41 -19.54
N GLN A 75 -13.22 -0.16 -19.34
CA GLN A 75 -14.19 -1.13 -18.81
C GLN A 75 -13.72 -1.77 -17.48
N GLU A 76 -13.09 -0.97 -16.62
CA GLU A 76 -12.51 -1.39 -15.36
C GLU A 76 -12.67 -0.31 -14.28
N SER A 77 -12.62 -0.70 -13.00
CA SER A 77 -12.65 0.25 -11.88
C SER A 77 -11.24 0.63 -11.44
N PHE A 78 -10.94 1.94 -11.43
CA PHE A 78 -9.65 2.46 -10.99
C PHE A 78 -9.77 3.19 -9.65
N PRO A 79 -8.73 3.15 -8.80
CA PRO A 79 -8.71 3.92 -7.57
C PRO A 79 -8.72 5.42 -7.88
N HIS A 80 -9.55 6.15 -7.17
CA HIS A 80 -9.67 7.60 -7.24
C HIS A 80 -8.62 8.23 -6.31
N LEU A 81 -7.50 8.69 -6.87
CA LEU A 81 -6.28 9.04 -6.12
C LEU A 81 -6.35 10.36 -5.32
N ASP A 82 -7.42 11.13 -5.46
CA ASP A 82 -7.70 12.40 -4.79
C ASP A 82 -8.67 12.23 -3.61
N ALA A 83 -8.64 11.06 -2.95
CA ALA A 83 -9.30 10.87 -1.68
C ALA A 83 -8.80 11.90 -0.66
N VAL A 84 -9.72 12.55 0.05
CA VAL A 84 -9.36 13.56 1.05
C VAL A 84 -8.88 12.85 2.31
N HIS A 85 -7.60 13.00 2.61
CA HIS A 85 -7.02 12.54 3.88
C HIS A 85 -7.05 13.65 4.92
N THR A 86 -7.35 13.29 6.17
CA THR A 86 -7.20 14.21 7.30
C THR A 86 -5.87 13.95 7.98
N CYS A 87 -4.93 14.88 7.85
CA CYS A 87 -3.64 14.79 8.51
C CYS A 87 -3.75 15.16 10.00
N ARG A 88 -2.90 14.57 10.84
CA ARG A 88 -2.71 15.04 12.21
C ARG A 88 -2.09 16.44 12.21
N SER A 89 -2.45 17.26 13.20
CA SER A 89 -1.84 18.59 13.36
C SER A 89 -0.34 18.46 13.63
N ARG A 90 0.50 19.23 12.92
CA ARG A 90 1.94 19.27 13.17
C ARG A 90 2.28 19.76 14.58
N ASP A 91 1.50 20.73 15.07
CA ASP A 91 1.71 21.35 16.39
C ASP A 91 1.41 20.39 17.55
N SER A 92 0.65 19.32 17.31
CA SER A 92 0.40 18.28 18.33
C SER A 92 1.56 17.28 18.51
N ILE A 93 2.61 17.39 17.71
CA ILE A 93 3.74 16.45 17.65
C ILE A 93 5.07 17.14 18.08
N THR A 94 5.00 18.44 18.41
CA THR A 94 6.13 19.28 18.89
C THR A 94 5.85 19.80 20.27
#